data_AF-A0A1A6B3A3-F1
#
_entry.id   AF-A0A1A6B3A3-F1
#
_cell.length_a   1.000
_cell.length_b   1.000
_cell.length_c   1.000
_cell.angle_alpha   90.00
_cell.angle_beta   90.00
_cell.angle_gamma   90.00
#
_symmetry.space_group_name_H-M   'P 1'
#
loop_
_entity.id
_entity.type
_entity.pdbx_description
1 polymer ?
#
loop_
_entity_poly.entity_id
_entity_poly.type
_entity_poly.pdbx_seq_one_letter_code
_entity_poly.pdbx_strand_id
1 'polypeptide(L)'
;MYCRNCGSKINDKAEYCTNCGCKPLNGNQFCQECWNWFAFLFGALWALTKGVWVSPLLAIMLSFFTYGFVGFIYACICGIRGNYMYYNVYVKNKQLLI
;
A
#
# COMPACT_ATOMS: atom_id res chain seq x y z
N MET A 1 -2.22 12.81 12.80
CA MET A 1 -2.36 12.21 11.44
C MET A 1 -0.99 11.92 10.82
N TYR A 2 -0.91 11.34 9.62
CA TYR A 2 0.36 11.10 8.90
C TYR A 2 0.34 11.76 7.52
N CYS A 3 1.50 12.25 7.07
CA CYS A 3 1.63 12.85 5.75
C CYS A 3 1.46 11.79 4.65
N ARG A 4 0.56 12.02 3.68
CA ARG A 4 0.34 11.08 2.57
C ARG A 4 1.48 11.03 1.55
N ASN A 5 2.44 11.95 1.64
CA ASN A 5 3.61 12.00 0.76
C ASN A 5 4.85 11.32 1.37
N CYS A 6 5.17 11.61 2.63
CA CYS A 6 6.41 11.10 3.26
C CYS A 6 6.19 10.14 4.43
N GLY A 7 4.96 9.96 4.89
CA GLY A 7 4.64 9.06 6.01
C GLY A 7 5.04 9.57 7.39
N SER A 8 5.52 10.80 7.54
CA SER A 8 5.86 11.35 8.85
C SER A 8 4.61 11.65 9.70
N LYS A 9 4.75 11.49 11.02
CA LYS A 9 3.70 11.87 11.98
C LYS A 9 3.61 13.40 12.05
N ILE A 10 2.40 13.92 11.93
CA ILE A 10 2.11 15.36 11.93
C ILE A 10 0.88 15.65 12.80
N ASN A 11 0.82 16.89 13.28
CA ASN A 11 -0.34 17.39 14.04
C ASN A 11 -1.54 17.58 13.10
N ASP A 12 -2.76 17.36 13.61
CA ASP A 12 -3.98 17.37 12.78
C ASP A 12 -4.33 18.77 12.24
N LYS A 13 -3.77 19.82 12.86
CA LYS A 13 -3.91 21.23 12.43
C LYS A 13 -2.77 21.73 11.54
N ALA A 14 -1.80 20.89 11.19
CA ALA A 14 -0.65 21.32 10.40
C ALA A 14 -1.03 21.53 8.92
N GLU A 15 -0.89 22.76 8.41
CA GLU A 15 -1.12 23.09 6.99
C GLU A 15 -0.05 22.49 6.07
N TYR A 16 1.19 22.41 6.56
CA TYR A 16 2.34 21.90 5.83
C TYR A 16 3.07 20.84 6.66
N CYS A 17 3.59 19.82 5.99
CA CYS A 17 4.43 18.82 6.62
C CYS A 17 5.82 19.40 6.90
N THR A 18 6.29 19.32 8.14
CA THR A 18 7.63 19.78 8.54
C THR A 18 8.78 18.95 7.94
N ASN A 19 8.49 17.75 7.43
CA ASN A 19 9.51 16.86 6.86
C ASN A 19 9.65 17.00 5.34
N CYS A 20 8.53 17.14 4.60
CA CYS A 20 8.56 17.21 3.13
C CYS A 20 8.11 18.54 2.55
N GLY A 21 7.62 19.48 3.37
CA GLY A 21 7.11 20.78 2.91
C GLY A 21 5.77 20.74 2.18
N CYS A 22 5.26 19.55 1.83
CA CYS A 22 3.99 19.41 1.13
C CYS A 22 2.79 19.49 2.06
N LYS A 23 1.63 19.89 1.53
CA LYS A 23 0.34 19.74 2.21
C LYS A 23 0.09 18.26 2.52
N PRO A 24 -0.35 17.93 3.74
CA PRO A 24 -0.38 16.54 4.21
C PRO A 24 -1.36 15.63 3.46
N LEU A 25 -2.40 16.19 2.84
CA LEU A 25 -3.43 15.47 2.11
C LEU A 25 -3.20 15.42 0.59
N ASN A 26 -2.15 16.08 0.06
CA ASN A 26 -1.93 16.23 -1.38
C ASN A 26 -1.26 15.00 -2.04
N GLY A 27 -0.80 14.02 -1.25
CA GLY A 27 -0.10 12.84 -1.75
C GLY A 27 -1.00 11.62 -1.90
N ASN A 28 -0.66 10.76 -2.87
CA ASN A 28 -1.34 9.46 -3.07
C ASN A 28 -0.52 8.26 -2.58
N GLN A 29 0.77 8.43 -2.25
CA GLN A 29 1.66 7.32 -1.91
C GLN A 29 1.21 6.53 -0.68
N PHE A 30 0.71 7.21 0.35
CA PHE A 30 0.18 6.60 1.58
C PHE A 30 -1.33 6.84 1.75
N CYS A 31 -2.06 7.06 0.66
CA CYS A 31 -3.51 7.27 0.70
C CYS A 31 -4.25 5.95 0.93
N GLN A 32 -5.12 5.86 1.94
CA GLN A 32 -5.76 4.59 2.32
C GLN A 32 -6.92 4.17 1.41
N GLU A 33 -7.54 5.12 0.70
CA GLU A 33 -8.75 4.93 -0.10
C GLU A 33 -8.52 5.28 -1.58
N CYS A 34 -7.28 5.55 -1.97
CA CYS A 34 -6.95 5.88 -3.34
C CYS A 34 -6.59 4.62 -4.12
N TRP A 35 -7.19 4.46 -5.30
CA TRP A 35 -6.86 3.37 -6.21
C TRP A 35 -5.40 3.45 -6.69
N ASN A 36 -4.68 2.33 -6.60
CA ASN A 36 -3.33 2.19 -7.09
C ASN A 36 -3.31 1.31 -8.34
N TRP A 37 -3.30 1.95 -9.51
CA TRP A 37 -3.25 1.26 -10.81
C TRP A 37 -2.02 0.36 -10.98
N PHE A 38 -0.87 0.77 -10.46
CA PHE A 38 0.36 -0.03 -10.53
C PHE A 38 0.26 -1.29 -9.68
N ALA A 39 -0.32 -1.18 -8.48
CA ALA A 39 -0.55 -2.33 -7.60
C ALA A 39 -1.66 -3.26 -8.14
N PHE A 40 -2.58 -2.77 -8.96
CA PHE A 40 -3.57 -3.61 -9.61
C PHE A 40 -2.96 -4.45 -10.74
N LEU A 41 -2.29 -3.81 -11.70
CA LEU A 41 -1.74 -4.51 -12.89
C LEU A 41 -0.47 -5.30 -12.59
N PHE A 42 0.38 -4.78 -11.70
CA PHE A 42 1.68 -5.37 -11.38
C PHE A 42 1.80 -5.70 -9.88
N GLY A 43 0.70 -6.11 -9.24
CA GLY A 43 0.59 -6.22 -7.78
C GLY A 43 1.69 -7.00 -7.09
N ALA A 44 2.03 -8.19 -7.60
CA ALA A 44 3.14 -8.97 -7.04
C ALA A 44 4.48 -8.24 -7.15
N LEU A 45 4.76 -7.65 -8.33
CA LEU A 45 5.99 -6.91 -8.58
C LEU A 45 6.09 -5.65 -7.71
N TRP A 46 5.00 -4.90 -7.62
CA TRP A 46 4.87 -3.71 -6.79
C TRP A 46 5.07 -4.04 -5.31
N ALA A 47 4.39 -5.07 -4.79
CA ALA A 47 4.49 -5.50 -3.40
C ALA A 47 5.91 -5.95 -3.02
N LEU A 48 6.61 -6.65 -3.92
CA LEU A 48 8.00 -7.06 -3.75
C LEU A 48 8.93 -5.84 -3.64
N THR A 49 8.81 -4.86 -4.55
CA THR A 49 9.66 -3.65 -4.49
C THR A 49 9.46 -2.81 -3.23
N LYS A 50 8.29 -2.90 -2.60
CA LYS A 50 7.93 -2.16 -1.39
C LYS A 50 8.17 -2.92 -0.09
N GLY A 51 8.68 -4.14 -0.17
CA GLY A 51 9.00 -4.95 1.00
C GLY A 51 7.79 -5.60 1.68
N VAL A 52 6.65 -5.69 1.00
CA VAL A 52 5.46 -6.38 1.51
C VAL A 52 5.50 -7.85 1.06
N TRP A 53 6.49 -8.63 1.51
CA TRP A 53 6.81 -9.95 0.95
C TRP A 53 5.79 -11.08 1.20
N VAL A 54 5.22 -11.15 2.41
CA VAL A 54 4.33 -12.26 2.82
C VAL A 54 3.03 -12.28 2.02
N SER A 55 2.51 -11.11 1.67
CA SER A 55 1.25 -10.94 0.91
C SER A 55 1.31 -11.56 -0.50
N PRO A 56 2.27 -11.23 -1.39
CA PRO A 56 2.40 -11.83 -2.70
C PRO A 56 2.82 -13.30 -2.64
N LEU A 57 3.65 -13.71 -1.66
CA LEU A 57 4.02 -15.12 -1.48
C LEU A 57 2.80 -16.00 -1.23
N LEU A 58 1.92 -15.58 -0.31
CA LEU A 58 0.69 -16.30 0.00
C LEU A 58 -0.26 -16.34 -1.21
N ALA A 59 -0.42 -15.20 -1.90
CA ALA A 59 -1.28 -15.13 -3.09
C ALA A 59 -0.77 -16.06 -4.21
N ILE A 60 0.54 -16.16 -4.42
CA ILE A 60 1.15 -17.07 -5.41
C ILE A 60 0.87 -18.53 -5.02
N MET A 61 1.10 -18.89 -3.74
CA MET A 61 0.85 -20.24 -3.25
C MET A 61 -0.62 -20.67 -3.44
N LEU A 62 -1.56 -19.79 -3.10
CA LEU A 62 -3.00 -20.06 -3.26
C LEU A 62 -3.46 -20.05 -4.72
N SER A 63 -2.78 -19.30 -5.60
CA SER A 63 -3.12 -19.24 -7.02
C SER A 63 -2.87 -20.56 -7.74
N PHE A 64 -1.87 -21.34 -7.31
CA PHE A 64 -1.61 -22.67 -7.86
C PHE A 64 -2.78 -23.64 -7.64
N PHE A 65 -3.45 -23.56 -6.48
CA PHE A 65 -4.58 -24.44 -6.15
C PHE A 65 -5.92 -23.99 -6.78
N THR A 66 -6.01 -22.73 -7.21
CA THR A 66 -7.26 -22.11 -7.67
C THR A 66 -7.23 -21.69 -9.14
N TYR A 67 -6.24 -22.19 -9.90
CA TYR A 67 -6.02 -21.85 -11.32
C TYR A 67 -6.00 -20.33 -11.57
N GLY A 68 -5.47 -19.56 -10.62
CA GLY A 68 -5.32 -18.11 -10.75
C GLY A 68 -6.53 -17.26 -10.34
N PHE A 69 -7.66 -17.84 -9.91
CA PHE A 69 -8.81 -17.06 -9.43
C PHE A 69 -8.46 -16.18 -8.22
N VAL A 70 -7.68 -16.73 -7.28
CA VAL A 70 -7.19 -15.98 -6.11
C VAL A 70 -6.24 -14.85 -6.53
N GLY A 71 -5.46 -15.05 -7.59
CA GLY A 71 -4.59 -14.01 -8.16
C GLY A 71 -5.36 -12.79 -8.66
N PHE A 72 -6.53 -13.00 -9.28
CA PHE A 72 -7.40 -11.91 -9.71
C PHE A 72 -8.00 -11.14 -8.52
N ILE A 73 -8.48 -11.86 -7.51
CA ILE A 73 -8.98 -11.23 -6.27
C ILE A 73 -7.87 -10.43 -5.60
N TYR A 74 -6.66 -11.00 -5.53
CA TYR A 74 -5.50 -10.35 -4.96
C TYR A 74 -5.15 -9.04 -5.68
N ALA A 75 -5.20 -9.02 -7.02
CA ALA A 75 -4.97 -7.83 -7.82
C ALA A 75 -5.98 -6.72 -7.47
N CYS A 76 -7.28 -7.05 -7.41
CA CYS A 76 -8.33 -6.11 -7.01
C CYS A 76 -8.07 -5.53 -5.60
N ILE A 77 -7.72 -6.37 -4.62
CA ILE A 77 -7.43 -5.92 -3.25
C ILE A 77 -6.18 -5.02 -3.23
N CYS A 78 -5.14 -5.34 -4.00
CA CYS A 78 -3.96 -4.50 -4.14
C CYS A 78 -4.28 -3.16 -4.82
N GLY A 79 -5.22 -3.12 -5.77
CA GLY A 79 -5.71 -1.89 -6.37
C GLY A 79 -6.37 -0.95 -5.35
N ILE A 80 -7.23 -1.49 -4.48
CA ILE A 80 -7.96 -0.69 -3.48
C ILE A 80 -7.08 -0.33 -2.29
N ARG A 81 -6.31 -1.30 -1.76
CA ARG A 81 -5.62 -1.20 -0.46
C ARG A 81 -4.10 -1.24 -0.57
N GLY A 82 -3.52 -1.24 -1.76
CA GLY A 82 -2.06 -1.32 -1.95
C GLY A 82 -1.32 -0.23 -1.18
N ASN A 83 -1.74 1.02 -1.34
CA ASN A 83 -1.14 2.16 -0.64
C ASN A 83 -1.31 2.06 0.90
N TYR A 84 -2.41 1.49 1.37
CA TYR A 84 -2.63 1.22 2.79
C TYR A 84 -1.70 0.13 3.34
N MET A 85 -1.49 -0.95 2.59
CA MET A 85 -0.53 -2.00 2.96
C MET A 85 0.88 -1.43 3.04
N TYR A 86 1.30 -0.64 2.05
CA TYR A 86 2.60 0.03 2.07
C TYR A 86 2.75 0.99 3.24
N TYR A 87 1.70 1.77 3.56
CA TYR A 87 1.69 2.65 4.73
C TYR A 87 1.92 1.90 6.05
N ASN A 88 1.28 0.73 6.27
CA ASN A 88 1.47 0.00 7.52
C ASN A 88 2.88 -0.61 7.65
N VAL A 89 3.48 -1.05 6.53
CA VAL A 89 4.86 -1.52 6.54
C VAL A 89 5.83 -0.36 6.77
N TYR A 90 5.72 0.71 5.99
CA TYR A 90 6.68 1.82 6.05
C TYR A 90 6.57 2.66 7.33
N VAL A 91 5.37 2.98 7.78
CA VAL A 91 5.14 3.90 8.92
C VAL A 91 4.98 3.14 10.23
N LYS A 92 4.27 2.01 10.22
CA LYS A 92 3.98 1.26 11.46
C LYS A 92 4.89 0.06 11.67
N ASN A 93 5.75 -0.28 10.71
CA ASN A 93 6.56 -1.51 10.73
C ASN A 93 5.71 -2.77 11.00
N LYS A 94 4.48 -2.80 10.45
CA LYS A 94 3.55 -3.92 10.58
C LYS A 94 3.15 -4.43 9.21
N GLN A 95 3.34 -5.71 8.98
CA GLN A 95 2.91 -6.38 7.76
C GLN A 95 1.47 -6.86 7.91
N LEU A 96 0.56 -6.23 7.18
CA LEU A 96 -0.83 -6.68 7.08
C LEU A 96 -0.93 -7.74 5.99
N LEU A 97 -1.63 -8.83 6.32
CA LEU A 97 -2.10 -9.81 5.36
C LEU A 97 -3.40 -9.31 4.75
N ILE A 98 -3.65 -9.71 3.50
CA ILE A 98 -4.80 -9.40 2.62
C ILE A 98 -6.10 -9.12 3.37
#